data_AF-A0A978UNL8-F1
#
_entry.id   AF-A0A978UNL8-F1
#
_cell.length_a   1.000
_cell.length_b   1.000
_cell.length_c   1.000
_cell.angle_alpha   90.00
_cell.angle_beta   90.00
_cell.angle_gamma   90.00
#
_symmetry.space_group_name_H-M   'P 1'
#
loop_
_entity.id
_entity.type
_entity.pdbx_description
1 polymer ?
#
loop_
_entity_poly.entity_id
_entity_poly.type
_entity_poly.pdbx_seq_one_letter_code
_entity_poly.pdbx_strand_id
1 'polypeptide(L)'
;MRFLIPQYFNEYTVVNGYGPVHIEARWFNDMINVLFSSEPFVAGMLAIFLDIILHKKDSATRKDRGMHWWDRFHSFKTDTISEEFYHLPFNLNKFFPSV
;
A
#
# COMPACT_ATOMS: atom_id res chain seq x y z
N MET A 1 18.01 -6.60 -23.19
CA MET A 1 16.88 -6.78 -22.26
C MET A 1 16.94 -5.72 -21.17
N ARG A 2 15.85 -4.99 -20.93
CA ARG A 2 15.69 -4.13 -19.75
C ARG A 2 14.92 -4.95 -18.72
N PHE A 3 15.47 -5.13 -17.52
CA PHE A 3 14.82 -5.91 -16.46
C PHE A 3 13.91 -4.99 -15.64
N LEU A 4 12.62 -4.97 -15.97
CA LEU A 4 11.58 -4.28 -15.20
C LEU A 4 10.69 -5.32 -14.53
N ILE A 5 10.41 -5.13 -13.23
CA ILE A 5 9.57 -6.04 -12.45
C ILE A 5 8.18 -6.20 -13.11
N PRO A 6 7.49 -5.13 -13.53
CA PRO A 6 6.20 -5.26 -14.21
C PRO A 6 6.27 -6.02 -15.53
N GLN A 7 7.36 -5.82 -16.28
CA GLN A 7 7.58 -6.51 -17.54
C GLN A 7 7.79 -8.02 -17.34
N TYR A 8 8.54 -8.42 -16.30
CA TYR A 8 8.73 -9.83 -15.95
C TYR A 8 7.40 -10.54 -15.63
N PHE A 9 6.55 -9.93 -14.79
CA PHE A 9 5.28 -10.52 -14.39
C PHE A 9 4.31 -10.68 -15.58
N ASN A 10 4.27 -9.69 -16.46
CA ASN A 10 3.42 -9.71 -17.63
C ASN A 10 3.90 -10.76 -18.66
N GLU A 11 5.19 -10.74 -19.01
CA GLU A 11 5.78 -11.71 -19.95
C GLU A 11 5.68 -13.16 -19.43
N TYR A 12 5.93 -13.39 -18.14
CA TYR A 12 5.83 -14.72 -17.55
C TYR A 12 4.42 -15.30 -17.67
N THR A 13 3.40 -14.47 -17.43
CA THR A 13 2.00 -14.89 -17.53
C THR A 13 1.61 -15.19 -18.97
N VAL A 14 2.08 -14.39 -19.93
CA VAL A 14 1.82 -14.58 -21.37
C VAL A 14 2.46 -15.89 -21.88
N VAL A 15 3.67 -16.22 -21.42
CA VAL A 15 4.39 -17.42 -21.89
C VAL A 15 3.89 -18.69 -21.21
N ASN A 16 3.62 -18.66 -19.91
CA ASN A 16 3.35 -19.88 -19.13
C ASN A 16 1.85 -20.11 -18.87
N GLY A 17 0.99 -19.11 -19.07
CA GLY A 17 -0.46 -19.21 -18.77
C GLY A 17 -0.79 -19.24 -17.28
N TYR A 18 0.19 -19.03 -16.40
CA TYR A 18 0.04 -18.87 -14.96
C TYR A 18 1.03 -17.82 -14.44
N GLY A 19 0.69 -17.14 -13.34
CA GLY A 19 1.57 -16.14 -12.71
C GLY A 19 2.87 -16.76 -12.16
N PRO A 20 3.94 -15.97 -11.97
CA PRO A 20 5.27 -16.47 -11.57
C PRO A 20 5.32 -17.09 -10.18
N VAL A 21 4.30 -16.85 -9.35
CA VAL A 21 4.13 -17.54 -8.08
C VAL A 21 3.47 -18.88 -8.37
N HIS A 22 4.24 -19.97 -8.35
CA HIS A 22 3.76 -21.30 -8.75
C HIS A 22 2.98 -21.98 -7.61
N ILE A 23 1.80 -21.44 -7.27
CA ILE A 23 0.89 -22.01 -6.25
C ILE A 23 -0.34 -22.60 -6.96
N GLU A 24 -0.90 -23.70 -6.43
CA GLU A 24 -2.09 -24.37 -7.01
C GLU A 24 -3.37 -23.48 -6.99
N ALA A 25 -3.37 -22.41 -6.20
CA ALA A 25 -4.43 -21.42 -6.12
C ALA A 25 -4.30 -20.36 -7.23
N ARG A 26 -4.98 -20.57 -8.37
CA ARG A 26 -4.97 -19.62 -9.50
C ARG A 26 -5.37 -18.20 -9.11
N TRP A 27 -6.40 -18.04 -8.29
CA TRP A 27 -6.88 -16.73 -7.83
C TRP A 27 -5.81 -15.93 -7.09
N PHE A 28 -4.93 -16.60 -6.34
CA PHE A 28 -3.84 -15.96 -5.61
C PHE A 28 -2.75 -15.50 -6.57
N ASN A 29 -2.41 -16.33 -7.56
CA ASN A 29 -1.43 -15.98 -8.59
C ASN A 29 -1.90 -14.78 -9.40
N ASP A 30 -3.19 -14.71 -9.74
CA ASP A 30 -3.78 -13.58 -10.45
C ASP A 30 -3.73 -12.30 -9.61
N MET A 31 -4.05 -12.39 -8.31
CA MET A 31 -3.96 -11.25 -7.39
C MET A 31 -2.54 -10.68 -7.33
N ILE A 32 -1.52 -11.53 -7.17
CA ILE A 32 -0.13 -11.09 -7.14
C ILE A 32 0.28 -10.51 -8.50
N ASN A 33 -0.10 -11.15 -9.60
CA ASN A 33 0.27 -10.70 -10.93
C ASN A 33 -0.29 -9.30 -11.27
N VAL A 34 -1.54 -9.02 -10.89
CA VAL A 34 -2.16 -7.71 -11.09
C VAL A 34 -1.42 -6.61 -10.33
N LEU A 35 -0.99 -6.88 -9.10
CA LEU A 35 -0.25 -5.91 -8.29
C LEU A 35 1.13 -5.61 -8.91
N PHE A 36 1.89 -6.64 -9.24
CA PHE A 36 3.28 -6.48 -9.70
C PHE A 36 3.40 -6.08 -11.18
N SER A 37 2.37 -6.29 -12.00
CA SER A 37 2.30 -5.76 -13.38
C SER A 37 2.02 -4.25 -13.44
N SER A 38 1.65 -3.63 -12.32
CA SER A 38 1.41 -2.18 -12.23
C SER A 38 2.68 -1.43 -11.85
N GLU A 39 3.25 -0.69 -12.82
CA GLU A 39 4.38 0.22 -12.59
C GLU A 39 4.19 1.18 -11.39
N PRO A 40 3.05 1.91 -11.26
CA PRO A 40 2.89 2.82 -10.13
C PRO A 40 2.79 2.08 -8.79
N PHE A 41 2.22 0.87 -8.77
CA PHE A 41 2.17 0.06 -7.55
C PHE A 41 3.58 -0.35 -7.10
N VAL A 42 4.38 -0.89 -8.03
CA VAL A 42 5.77 -1.30 -7.73
C VAL A 42 6.62 -0.11 -7.29
N ALA A 43 6.49 1.04 -7.95
CA ALA A 43 7.18 2.26 -7.57
C ALA A 43 6.78 2.74 -6.16
N GLY A 44 5.48 2.73 -5.84
CA GLY A 44 4.96 3.10 -4.52
C GLY A 44 5.44 2.14 -3.42
N MET A 45 5.41 0.84 -3.69
CA MET A 45 5.91 -0.18 -2.76
C MET A 45 7.40 0.03 -2.46
N LEU A 46 8.23 0.27 -3.47
CA LEU A 46 9.65 0.58 -3.30
C LEU A 46 9.87 1.86 -2.50
N ALA A 47 9.10 2.91 -2.76
CA ALA A 47 9.18 4.16 -2.02
C ALA A 47 8.87 3.98 -0.53
N ILE A 48 7.81 3.23 -0.20
CA ILE A 48 7.46 2.90 1.19
C ILE A 48 8.55 2.05 1.84
N PHE A 49 9.06 1.04 1.12
CA PHE A 49 10.11 0.16 1.62
C PHE A 49 11.39 0.92 1.96
N LEU A 50 11.82 1.80 1.07
CA LEU A 50 12.97 2.69 1.29
C LEU A 50 12.72 3.64 2.45
N ASP A 51 11.53 4.23 2.55
CA ASP A 51 11.18 5.12 3.66
C ASP A 51 11.29 4.37 5.00
N ILE A 52 10.81 3.13 5.10
CA ILE A 52 10.86 2.30 6.32
C ILE A 52 12.29 1.90 6.71
N ILE A 53 13.12 1.50 5.73
CA ILE A 53 14.41 0.82 6.02
C ILE A 53 15.58 1.79 6.17
N LEU A 54 15.56 2.94 5.50
CA LEU A 54 16.65 3.92 5.61
C LEU A 54 16.68 4.54 7.02
N HIS A 55 17.57 3.99 7.86
CA HIS A 55 17.80 4.45 9.22
C HIS A 55 18.49 5.82 9.23
N LYS A 56 18.04 6.72 10.11
CA LYS A 56 18.51 8.12 10.11
C LYS A 56 19.65 8.35 11.06
N LYS A 57 20.66 9.06 10.55
CA LYS A 57 21.76 9.62 11.34
C LYS A 57 21.46 11.03 11.84
N ASP A 58 20.50 11.74 11.24
CA ASP A 58 20.22 13.15 11.53
C ASP A 58 18.72 13.51 11.61
N SER A 59 18.40 14.51 12.43
CA SER A 59 17.04 14.98 12.73
C SER A 59 16.38 15.72 11.58
N ALA A 60 17.17 16.40 10.74
CA ALA A 60 16.70 17.11 9.55
C ALA A 60 16.07 16.14 8.54
N THR A 61 16.71 15.00 8.31
CA THR A 61 16.18 13.99 7.39
C THR A 61 14.82 13.49 7.87
N ARG A 62 14.52 13.47 9.19
CA ARG A 62 13.23 12.97 9.75
C ARG A 62 12.01 13.70 9.18
N LYS A 63 12.13 14.99 8.87
CA LYS A 63 11.04 15.81 8.29
C LYS A 63 10.76 15.48 6.82
N ASP A 64 11.70 14.87 6.11
CA ASP A 64 11.53 14.50 4.69
C ASP A 64 10.70 13.22 4.50
N ARG A 65 10.25 12.55 5.58
CA ARG A 65 9.39 11.36 5.43
C ARG A 65 7.97 11.76 5.09
N GLY A 66 7.38 11.00 4.16
CA GLY A 66 5.94 10.96 3.99
C GLY A 66 5.19 10.42 5.21
N MET A 67 5.86 9.77 6.18
CA MET A 67 5.21 9.19 7.36
C MET A 67 4.38 10.21 8.17
N HIS A 68 4.85 11.45 8.29
CA HIS A 68 4.06 12.51 8.94
C HIS A 68 2.75 12.82 8.18
N TRP A 69 2.73 12.65 6.86
CA TRP A 69 1.50 12.75 6.08
C TRP A 69 0.57 11.56 6.34
N TRP A 70 1.13 10.38 6.61
CA TRP A 70 0.37 9.18 6.97
C TRP A 70 -0.18 9.21 8.40
N ASP A 71 0.45 9.93 9.34
CA ASP A 71 0.02 10.04 10.74
C ASP A 71 -1.44 10.50 10.91
N ARG A 72 -1.94 11.38 10.02
CA ARG A 72 -3.34 11.82 10.06
C ARG A 72 -4.32 10.66 9.84
N PHE A 73 -3.94 9.73 8.97
CA PHE A 73 -4.73 8.55 8.60
C PHE A 73 -4.63 7.38 9.58
N HIS A 74 -3.82 7.53 10.63
CA HIS A 74 -3.63 6.47 11.62
C HIS A 74 -4.77 6.38 12.64
N SER A 75 -5.50 7.47 12.90
CA SER A 75 -6.57 7.48 13.89
C SER A 75 -7.85 8.09 13.34
N PHE A 76 -8.96 7.41 13.62
CA PHE A 76 -10.30 7.87 13.28
C PHE A 76 -10.59 9.31 13.75
N LYS A 77 -10.05 9.71 14.90
CA LYS A 77 -10.27 11.04 15.48
C LYS A 77 -9.44 12.15 14.83
N THR A 78 -8.39 11.79 14.09
CA THR A 78 -7.46 12.76 13.50
C THR A 78 -7.88 13.14 12.08
N ASP A 79 -8.71 12.32 11.43
CA ASP A 79 -9.20 12.56 10.09
C ASP A 79 -10.63 13.09 10.07
N THR A 80 -10.79 14.32 9.56
CA THR A 80 -12.10 14.94 9.33
C THR A 80 -12.95 14.16 8.31
N ILE A 81 -12.30 13.44 7.39
CA ILE A 81 -12.98 12.61 6.38
C ILE A 81 -13.60 11.38 7.04
N SER A 82 -12.89 10.71 7.94
CA SER A 82 -13.41 9.54 8.65
C SER A 82 -14.58 9.90 9.55
N GLU A 83 -14.52 11.06 10.21
CA GLU A 83 -15.64 11.57 11.01
C GLU A 83 -16.89 11.80 10.17
N GLU A 84 -16.76 12.35 8.96
CA GLU A 84 -17.90 12.64 8.08
C GLU A 84 -18.53 11.37 7.49
N PHE A 85 -17.71 10.39 7.08
CA PHE A 85 -18.20 9.18 6.40
C PHE A 85 -18.76 8.11 7.35
N TYR A 86 -18.28 8.05 8.59
CA TYR A 86 -18.63 6.99 9.53
C TYR A 86 -19.39 7.53 10.76
N HIS A 87 -19.94 8.74 10.69
CA HIS A 87 -20.77 9.29 11.76
C HIS A 87 -22.06 8.48 11.90
N LEU A 88 -22.29 7.87 13.07
CA LEU A 88 -23.57 7.23 13.34
C LEU A 88 -24.69 8.29 13.49
N PRO A 89 -25.88 8.02 12.91
CA PRO A 89 -27.04 8.90 13.06
C PRO A 89 -27.40 9.09 14.54
N PHE A 90 -28.02 10.22 14.86
CA PHE A 90 -28.39 10.61 16.23
C PHE A 90 -27.21 10.80 17.20
N ASN A 91 -26.01 11.08 16.69
CA ASN A 91 -24.82 11.35 17.51
C ASN A 91 -24.41 10.16 18.41
N LEU A 92 -24.71 8.93 17.94
CA LEU A 92 -24.42 7.69 18.67
C LEU A 92 -22.91 7.41 18.80
N ASN A 93 -22.05 8.10 18.06
CA ASN A 93 -20.58 8.03 18.21
C ASN A 93 -20.10 8.38 19.63
N LYS A 94 -20.92 9.13 20.40
CA LYS A 94 -20.63 9.43 21.81
C LYS A 94 -20.73 8.21 22.72
N PHE A 95 -21.56 7.23 22.35
CA PHE A 95 -21.80 6.01 23.11
C PHE A 95 -20.97 4.82 22.58
N PHE A 96 -20.60 4.87 21.30
CA PHE A 96 -19.73 3.89 20.66
C PHE A 96 -18.49 4.59 20.09
N PRO A 97 -17.54 4.99 20.94
CA PRO A 97 -16.31 5.61 20.47
C PRO A 97 -15.53 4.60 19.62
N SER A 98 -15.20 5.01 18.39
CA SER A 98 -14.18 4.39 17.55
C SER A 98 -12.83 4.66 18.20
N VAL A 99 -12.38 3.69 19.02
CA VAL A 99 -11.08 3.69 19.69
C VAL A 99 -9.98 3.33 18.71
#